data_AF-A0A8C2R323-F1
#
_entry.id   AF-A0A8C2R323-F1
#
_cell.length_a   1.000
_cell.length_b   1.000
_cell.length_c   1.000
_cell.angle_alpha   90.00
_cell.angle_beta   90.00
_cell.angle_gamma   90.00
#
_symmetry.space_group_name_H-M   'P 1'
#
loop_
_entity.id
_entity.type
_entity.pdbx_description
1 polymer ?
#
loop_
_entity_poly.entity_id
_entity_poly.type
_entity_poly.pdbx_seq_one_letter_code
_entity_poly.pdbx_strand_id
1 'polypeptide(L)'
;MAWLAPWSAILPSLAALVVSGASAWACLLCFTSYEERLQICQIFAGLDSPDLGKCEEAFADAFKGLLDTEINYEERGQLHDAFTQMTHSLQEMAAAQGSFRVAFLHAAEKMQKIILQLKEGKIDCLLPPGLQEVTRRFRCRGCYSKVCDLPLDCPVQDLTVTRGRQAMFSCTVNFQLPKEEITYSWKFAGGLRTQDPTYFRDIPRAQGYLARIRPVQPTHRGTFSCVITHDQRPLARLYFFLNGTELQVSFREVLRWVPQEAEMVEPWRPSLGELLARPEALTPGNQCLLVALVALASASVTVLVWMFFRWYCSGN
;
A
#
# COMPACT_ATOMS: atom_id res chain seq x y z
N MET A 1 75.74 3.04 40.25
CA MET A 1 75.28 3.24 38.86
C MET A 1 74.47 2.02 38.44
N ALA A 2 73.33 2.25 37.79
CA ALA A 2 72.44 1.30 37.09
C ALA A 2 71.65 0.29 37.98
N TRP A 3 70.31 0.36 38.13
CA TRP A 3 69.21 0.16 37.13
C TRP A 3 69.23 -1.30 36.62
N LEU A 4 68.21 -2.17 36.66
CA LEU A 4 66.74 -2.07 36.67
C LEU A 4 66.09 -3.42 37.08
N ALA A 5 64.95 -3.32 37.77
CA ALA A 5 63.69 -4.10 37.73
C ALA A 5 63.69 -5.65 37.55
N PRO A 6 62.93 -6.35 38.43
CA PRO A 6 62.09 -7.47 38.04
C PRO A 6 60.62 -7.02 37.95
N TRP A 7 59.99 -7.37 36.83
CA TRP A 7 58.55 -7.25 36.54
C TRP A 7 57.68 -7.61 37.75
N SER A 8 56.99 -6.62 38.30
CA SER A 8 55.80 -6.83 39.13
C SER A 8 54.63 -7.18 38.20
N ALA A 9 54.18 -8.42 38.25
CA ALA A 9 52.91 -8.86 37.68
C ALA A 9 51.77 -8.21 38.48
N ILE A 10 51.30 -7.06 38.01
CA ILE A 10 50.08 -6.42 38.51
C ILE A 10 48.92 -7.12 37.81
N LEU A 11 48.20 -7.97 38.55
CA LEU A 11 46.88 -8.45 38.14
C LEU A 11 46.00 -7.24 37.83
N PRO A 12 45.37 -7.14 36.66
CA PRO A 12 44.27 -6.20 36.48
C PRO A 12 43.07 -6.77 37.22
N SER A 13 42.77 -6.20 38.38
CA SER A 13 41.45 -6.32 39.00
C SER A 13 40.41 -5.84 37.99
N LEU A 14 39.74 -6.78 37.32
CA LEU A 14 38.50 -6.54 36.61
C LEU A 14 37.48 -6.04 37.62
N ALA A 15 37.42 -4.71 37.78
CA ALA A 15 36.26 -4.06 38.33
C ALA A 15 35.12 -4.38 37.36
N ALA A 16 34.35 -5.42 37.69
CA ALA A 16 33.02 -5.57 37.15
C ALA A 16 32.25 -4.34 37.62
N LEU A 17 32.13 -3.35 36.73
CA LEU A 17 31.06 -2.38 36.79
C LEU A 17 29.78 -3.21 36.69
N VAL A 18 29.28 -3.65 37.84
CA VAL A 18 27.88 -3.95 38.02
C VAL A 18 27.20 -2.63 37.66
N VAL A 19 26.78 -2.51 36.41
CA VAL A 19 25.71 -1.60 36.04
C VAL A 19 24.56 -2.06 36.91
N SER A 20 24.38 -1.40 38.04
CA SER A 20 23.18 -1.47 38.83
C SER A 20 22.07 -1.11 37.86
N GLY A 21 21.42 -2.13 37.33
CA GLY A 21 20.23 -1.97 36.53
C GLY A 21 19.24 -1.26 37.43
N ALA A 22 19.11 0.05 37.25
CA ALA A 22 18.05 0.86 37.83
C ALA A 22 16.73 0.52 37.12
N SER A 23 16.38 -0.76 37.17
CA SER A 23 15.15 -1.32 36.63
C SER A 23 14.10 -1.28 37.74
N ALA A 24 13.54 -0.09 38.01
CA ALA A 24 12.29 -0.01 38.76
C ALA A 24 11.41 1.28 38.55
N TRP A 25 11.68 2.17 37.58
CA TRP A 25 11.17 3.57 37.62
C TRP A 25 10.83 4.24 36.28
N ALA A 26 10.74 3.44 35.22
CA ALA A 26 11.26 3.90 33.95
C ALA A 26 10.42 4.99 33.25
N CYS A 27 9.07 4.95 33.30
CA CYS A 27 8.27 6.05 32.70
C CYS A 27 8.56 7.39 33.39
N LEU A 28 8.59 7.41 34.73
CA LEU A 28 8.87 8.62 35.49
C LEU A 28 10.22 9.24 35.10
N LEU A 29 11.25 8.41 34.96
CA LEU A 29 12.59 8.84 34.55
C LEU A 29 12.65 9.41 33.13
N CYS A 30 11.74 8.99 32.24
CA CYS A 30 11.70 9.52 30.88
C CYS A 30 11.15 10.94 30.78
N PHE A 31 10.34 11.35 31.77
CA PHE A 31 9.62 12.63 31.73
C PHE A 31 9.94 13.57 32.89
N THR A 32 10.77 13.14 33.85
CA THR A 32 11.25 13.96 34.96
C THR A 32 12.75 13.81 35.13
N SER A 33 13.42 14.92 35.39
CA SER A 33 14.85 14.95 35.69
C SER A 33 15.12 14.53 37.14
N TYR A 34 16.39 14.31 37.47
CA TYR A 34 16.81 14.09 38.85
C TYR A 34 16.62 15.37 39.70
N GLU A 35 16.98 16.53 39.15
CA GLU A 35 16.90 17.82 39.84
C GLU A 35 15.46 18.19 40.23
N GLU A 36 14.49 17.99 39.33
CA GLU A 36 13.08 18.26 39.61
C GLU A 36 12.54 17.39 40.76
N ARG A 37 12.89 16.10 40.77
CA ARG A 37 12.45 15.18 41.83
C ARG A 37 13.08 15.51 43.17
N LEU A 38 14.38 15.84 43.16
CA LEU A 38 15.09 16.29 44.35
C LEU A 38 14.46 17.58 44.90
N GLN A 39 14.15 18.55 44.04
CA GLN A 39 13.50 19.79 44.43
C GLN A 39 12.14 19.55 45.10
N ILE A 40 11.31 18.65 44.56
CA ILE A 40 10.04 18.27 45.22
C ILE A 40 10.29 17.74 46.63
N CYS A 41 11.27 16.84 46.79
CA CYS A 41 11.60 16.29 48.11
C CYS A 41 12.18 17.32 49.08
N GLN A 42 12.98 18.28 48.59
CA GLN A 42 13.48 19.40 49.39
C GLN A 42 12.34 20.29 49.90
N ILE A 43 11.28 20.50 49.11
CA ILE A 43 10.12 21.29 49.54
C ILE A 43 9.31 20.52 50.60
N PHE A 44 9.14 19.20 50.45
CA PHE A 44 8.41 18.37 51.42
C PHE A 44 9.16 18.16 52.74
N ALA A 45 10.45 17.82 52.68
CA ALA A 45 11.23 17.41 53.86
C ALA A 45 12.07 18.55 54.45
N GLY A 46 12.26 19.65 53.73
CA GLY A 46 13.21 20.71 54.04
C GLY A 46 14.59 20.45 53.43
N LEU A 47 15.34 21.54 53.18
CA LEU A 47 16.72 21.49 52.72
C LEU A 47 17.59 20.74 53.76
N ASP A 48 18.42 19.80 53.28
CA ASP A 48 19.35 18.99 54.10
C ASP A 48 18.70 18.18 55.25
N SER A 49 17.41 17.84 55.11
CA SER A 49 16.70 17.02 56.08
C SER A 49 17.15 15.55 56.06
N PRO A 50 17.25 14.88 57.22
CA PRO A 50 17.53 13.43 57.28
C PRO A 50 16.42 12.59 56.62
N ASP A 51 15.24 13.18 56.39
CA ASP A 51 14.11 12.52 55.71
C ASP A 51 14.16 12.66 54.18
N LEU A 52 15.14 13.37 53.61
CA LEU A 52 15.27 13.54 52.15
C LEU A 52 15.43 12.19 51.44
N GLY A 53 16.29 11.31 51.94
CA GLY A 53 16.47 9.96 51.38
C GLY A 53 15.20 9.11 51.48
N LYS A 54 14.42 9.26 52.56
CA LYS A 54 13.11 8.58 52.72
C LYS A 54 12.06 9.14 51.76
N CYS A 55 12.14 10.43 51.44
CA CYS A 55 11.28 11.05 50.44
C CYS A 55 11.59 10.50 49.05
N GLU A 56 12.87 10.45 48.67
CA GLU A 56 13.27 9.89 47.37
C GLU A 56 12.87 8.42 47.23
N GLU A 57 13.09 7.61 48.27
CA GLU A 57 12.68 6.19 48.30
C GLU A 57 11.16 6.02 48.27
N ALA A 58 10.38 6.95 48.82
CA ALA A 58 8.92 6.93 48.69
C ALA A 58 8.43 7.40 47.31
N PHE A 59 9.13 8.37 46.71
CA PHE A 59 8.80 8.95 45.40
C PHE A 59 9.04 7.96 44.27
N ALA A 60 10.24 7.39 44.23
CA ALA A 60 10.44 6.06 44.72
C ALA A 60 9.19 5.13 44.69
N ASP A 61 9.12 4.17 45.59
CA ASP A 61 8.19 3.03 45.60
C ASP A 61 6.77 3.25 45.00
N ALA A 62 6.15 4.42 45.18
CA ALA A 62 4.91 4.82 44.52
C ALA A 62 4.88 4.60 42.98
N PHE A 63 5.93 4.93 42.22
CA PHE A 63 5.90 4.88 40.74
C PHE A 63 6.43 3.56 40.14
N LYS A 64 6.74 2.57 40.99
CA LYS A 64 7.28 1.28 40.55
C LYS A 64 6.33 0.52 39.61
N GLY A 65 5.02 0.74 39.73
CA GLY A 65 4.00 0.11 38.89
C GLY A 65 4.02 0.55 37.42
N LEU A 66 4.70 1.65 37.07
CA LEU A 66 4.72 2.23 35.71
C LEU A 66 5.98 1.83 34.92
N LEU A 67 6.54 0.67 35.25
CA LEU A 67 7.82 0.19 34.77
C LEU A 67 7.80 -0.33 33.33
N ASP A 68 6.85 -1.22 33.07
CA ASP A 68 6.74 -1.98 31.82
C ASP A 68 5.65 -1.43 30.91
N THR A 69 5.26 -0.17 31.13
CA THR A 69 4.28 0.50 30.29
C THR A 69 4.87 0.75 28.90
N GLU A 70 4.16 0.27 27.88
CA GLU A 70 4.37 0.66 26.48
C GLU A 70 3.16 1.51 26.04
N ILE A 71 3.43 2.66 25.44
CA ILE A 71 2.39 3.55 24.88
C ILE A 71 2.64 3.79 23.40
N ASN A 72 1.63 4.30 22.69
CA ASN A 72 1.83 4.80 21.33
C ASN A 72 2.77 6.02 21.37
N TYR A 73 3.70 6.11 20.40
CA TYR A 73 4.62 7.23 20.29
C TYR A 73 3.91 8.59 20.13
N GLU A 74 2.77 8.63 19.45
CA GLU A 74 1.97 9.87 19.30
C GLU A 74 1.47 10.41 20.64
N GLU A 75 1.22 9.54 21.62
CA GLU A 75 0.70 9.90 22.94
C GLU A 75 1.80 10.34 23.92
N ARG A 76 3.08 10.23 23.51
CA ARG A 76 4.23 10.66 24.32
C ARG A 76 4.12 12.12 24.75
N GLY A 77 3.59 13.00 23.89
CA GLY A 77 3.38 14.41 24.21
C GLY A 77 2.38 14.60 25.35
N GLN A 78 1.24 13.92 25.28
CA GLN A 78 0.23 13.97 26.34
C GLN A 78 0.77 13.43 27.67
N LEU A 79 1.59 12.37 27.62
CA LEU A 79 2.21 11.82 28.82
C LEU A 79 3.25 12.79 29.42
N HIS A 80 4.03 13.47 28.58
CA HIS A 80 4.95 14.53 29.02
C HIS A 80 4.21 15.65 29.76
N ASP A 81 3.13 16.17 29.17
CA ASP A 81 2.33 17.23 29.77
C ASP A 81 1.71 16.78 31.11
N ALA A 82 1.25 15.52 31.19
CA ALA A 82 0.71 14.95 32.42
C ALA A 82 1.74 14.85 33.55
N PHE A 83 2.98 14.42 33.24
CA PHE A 83 4.07 14.39 34.22
C PHE A 83 4.48 15.80 34.66
N THR A 84 4.52 16.78 33.75
CA THR A 84 4.77 18.18 34.08
C THR A 84 3.71 18.72 35.04
N GLN A 85 2.42 18.46 34.76
CA GLN A 85 1.32 18.86 35.64
C GLN A 85 1.38 18.16 37.02
N MET A 86 1.76 16.89 37.05
CA MET A 86 1.95 16.14 38.28
C MET A 86 3.05 16.77 39.15
N THR A 87 4.20 17.11 38.56
CA THR A 87 5.31 17.78 39.25
C THR A 87 4.86 19.09 39.90
N HIS A 88 4.12 19.93 39.16
CA HIS A 88 3.56 21.17 39.70
C HIS A 88 2.58 20.92 40.87
N SER A 89 1.67 19.95 40.72
CA SER A 89 0.71 19.61 41.78
C SER A 89 1.40 19.09 43.05
N LEU A 90 2.48 18.33 42.91
CA LEU A 90 3.29 17.87 44.05
C LEU A 90 3.98 19.04 44.75
N GLN A 91 4.50 20.02 44.00
CA GLN A 91 5.12 21.22 44.58
C GLN A 91 4.09 22.06 45.38
N GLU A 92 2.87 22.21 44.88
CA GLU A 92 1.79 22.91 45.60
C GLU A 92 1.41 22.19 46.90
N MET A 93 1.27 20.86 46.87
CA MET A 93 0.98 20.08 48.07
C MET A 93 2.13 20.12 49.08
N ALA A 94 3.37 20.16 48.60
CA ALA A 94 4.54 20.31 49.45
C ALA A 94 4.55 21.67 50.15
N ALA A 95 4.24 22.75 49.43
CA ALA A 95 4.13 24.09 49.99
C ALA A 95 2.99 24.20 51.03
N ALA A 96 1.93 23.40 50.87
CA ALA A 96 0.83 23.29 51.84
C ALA A 96 1.13 22.37 53.04
N GLN A 97 2.39 21.92 53.20
CA GLN A 97 2.83 21.01 54.27
C GLN A 97 2.08 19.67 54.27
N GLY A 98 1.70 19.17 53.09
CA GLY A 98 1.12 17.84 52.94
C GLY A 98 2.12 16.70 53.21
N SER A 99 1.60 15.51 53.52
CA SER A 99 2.43 14.31 53.65
C SER A 99 2.91 13.82 52.28
N PHE A 100 4.24 13.75 52.09
CA PHE A 100 4.83 13.30 50.83
C PHE A 100 4.41 11.87 50.45
N ARG A 101 4.27 10.96 51.43
CA ARG A 101 3.85 9.57 51.18
C ARG A 101 2.47 9.50 50.56
N VAL A 102 1.52 10.29 51.08
CA VAL A 102 0.14 10.33 50.56
C VAL A 102 0.10 11.02 49.20
N ALA A 103 0.86 12.11 49.04
CA ALA A 103 0.94 12.85 47.80
C ALA A 103 1.47 11.99 46.63
N PHE A 104 2.57 11.23 46.86
CA PHE A 104 3.15 10.37 45.82
C PHE A 104 2.26 9.19 45.45
N LEU A 105 1.62 8.55 46.42
CA LEU A 105 0.65 7.48 46.14
C LEU A 105 -0.51 7.99 45.28
N HIS A 106 -1.10 9.14 45.64
CA HIS A 106 -2.20 9.71 44.88
C HIS A 106 -1.77 10.15 43.47
N ALA A 107 -0.58 10.73 43.34
CA ALA A 107 0.00 11.09 42.04
C ALA A 107 0.23 9.85 41.16
N ALA A 108 0.78 8.78 41.71
CA ALA A 108 1.00 7.53 40.99
C ALA A 108 -0.32 6.91 40.51
N GLU A 109 -1.36 6.86 41.35
CA GLU A 109 -2.69 6.38 40.96
C GLU A 109 -3.30 7.22 39.83
N LYS A 110 -3.14 8.55 39.88
CA LYS A 110 -3.61 9.46 38.83
C LYS A 110 -2.88 9.21 37.52
N MET A 111 -1.55 9.06 37.55
CA MET A 111 -0.76 8.76 36.35
C MET A 111 -1.08 7.40 35.77
N GLN A 112 -1.30 6.39 36.62
CA GLN A 112 -1.75 5.07 36.18
C GLN A 112 -3.09 5.15 35.44
N LYS A 113 -4.05 5.92 35.96
CA LYS A 113 -5.33 6.15 35.28
C LYS A 113 -5.14 6.83 33.92
N ILE A 114 -4.30 7.86 33.83
CA ILE A 114 -4.00 8.55 32.56
C ILE A 114 -3.44 7.55 31.55
N ILE A 115 -2.44 6.76 31.96
CA ILE A 115 -1.83 5.73 31.10
C ILE A 115 -2.84 4.69 30.62
N LEU A 116 -3.77 4.25 31.48
CA LEU A 116 -4.84 3.33 31.10
C LEU A 116 -5.88 3.94 30.13
N GLN A 117 -6.00 5.27 30.10
CA GLN A 117 -6.90 5.99 29.18
C GLN A 117 -6.21 6.31 27.84
N LEU A 118 -4.89 6.24 27.78
CA LEU A 118 -4.17 6.29 26.51
C LEU A 118 -4.55 5.07 25.67
N LYS A 119 -4.58 5.22 24.35
CA LYS A 119 -4.99 4.15 23.46
C LYS A 119 -4.03 2.98 23.61
N GLU A 120 -4.50 1.89 24.23
CA GLU A 120 -3.88 0.57 24.15
C GLU A 120 -4.03 0.02 22.72
N GLY A 121 -3.28 0.61 21.79
CA GLY A 121 -3.14 0.10 20.43
C GLY A 121 -2.09 -1.00 20.42
N LYS A 122 -2.42 -2.19 20.91
CA LYS A 122 -1.58 -3.37 20.69
C LYS A 122 -1.66 -3.83 19.22
N ILE A 123 -1.28 -2.96 18.29
CA ILE A 123 -1.05 -3.29 16.88
C ILE A 123 0.32 -3.96 16.80
N ASP A 124 0.35 -5.29 16.84
CA ASP A 124 1.56 -6.04 16.51
C ASP A 124 1.96 -5.79 15.05
N CYS A 125 3.25 -5.92 14.73
CA CYS A 125 3.74 -5.67 13.38
C CYS A 125 2.94 -6.51 12.37
N LEU A 126 2.17 -5.86 11.50
CA LEU A 126 1.31 -6.54 10.54
C LEU A 126 2.16 -7.02 9.37
N LEU A 127 1.97 -8.26 8.90
CA LEU A 127 2.52 -8.70 7.61
C LEU A 127 1.61 -8.15 6.50
N PRO A 128 2.14 -7.51 5.42
CA PRO A 128 3.42 -7.74 4.74
C PRO A 128 4.60 -6.84 5.19
N PRO A 129 5.81 -7.03 4.61
CA PRO A 129 7.01 -6.26 4.94
C PRO A 129 6.86 -4.74 4.69
N GLY A 130 7.54 -3.92 5.49
CA GLY A 130 7.53 -2.46 5.40
C GLY A 130 7.75 -1.77 6.74
N LEU A 131 8.17 -0.51 6.70
CA LEU A 131 8.32 0.36 7.86
C LEU A 131 6.94 0.89 8.29
N GLN A 132 6.52 0.53 9.50
CA GLN A 132 5.19 0.87 10.01
C GLN A 132 5.27 1.93 11.10
N GLU A 133 5.36 3.20 10.72
CA GLU A 133 5.54 4.31 11.67
C GLU A 133 4.36 4.43 12.66
N VAL A 134 3.13 4.09 12.24
CA VAL A 134 1.92 4.09 13.08
C VAL A 134 1.99 3.05 14.22
N THR A 135 2.85 2.04 14.09
CA THR A 135 3.07 1.02 15.14
C THR A 135 4.16 1.41 16.13
N ARG A 136 4.77 2.60 15.97
CA ARG A 136 5.87 3.05 16.81
C ARG A 136 5.41 3.16 18.25
N ARG A 137 6.04 2.38 19.12
CA ARG A 137 5.78 2.38 20.56
C ARG A 137 6.89 3.11 21.29
N PHE A 138 6.52 3.85 22.33
CA PHE A 138 7.47 4.36 23.30
C PHE A 138 7.57 3.40 24.47
N ARG A 139 8.80 2.95 24.76
CA ARG A 139 9.09 2.02 25.85
C ARG A 139 9.63 2.80 27.03
N CYS A 140 8.84 2.87 28.08
CA CYS A 140 9.26 3.53 29.30
C CYS A 140 10.51 2.89 29.90
N ARG A 141 10.65 1.56 29.85
CA ARG A 141 11.80 0.81 30.41
C ARG A 141 13.18 1.37 30.04
N GLY A 142 13.35 1.97 28.86
CA GLY A 142 14.63 2.55 28.44
C GLY A 142 14.52 3.91 27.77
N CYS A 143 13.39 4.60 27.91
CA CYS A 143 13.13 5.91 27.31
C CYS A 143 13.45 5.99 25.81
N TYR A 144 13.15 4.92 25.07
CA TYR A 144 13.36 4.85 23.63
C TYR A 144 12.08 4.47 22.90
N SER A 145 12.03 4.83 21.62
CA SER A 145 10.94 4.41 20.74
C SER A 145 11.38 3.23 19.89
N LYS A 146 10.48 2.26 19.73
CA LYS A 146 10.68 1.11 18.84
C LYS A 146 9.63 1.13 17.76
N VAL A 147 10.07 1.11 16.51
CA VAL A 147 9.22 1.00 15.32
C VAL A 147 9.30 -0.43 14.77
N CYS A 148 8.23 -0.92 14.16
CA CYS A 148 8.28 -2.14 13.36
C CYS A 148 9.05 -1.85 12.06
N ASP A 149 10.31 -2.25 12.05
CA ASP A 149 11.20 -2.16 10.88
C ASP A 149 11.30 -3.54 10.21
N LEU A 150 10.24 -3.92 9.51
CA LEU A 150 10.27 -5.11 8.66
C LEU A 150 11.02 -4.78 7.36
N PRO A 151 11.60 -5.78 6.65
CA PRO A 151 12.27 -5.55 5.38
C PRO A 151 11.39 -4.71 4.44
N LEU A 152 11.96 -3.72 3.76
CA LEU A 152 11.17 -2.87 2.86
C LEU A 152 10.65 -3.63 1.64
N ASP A 153 11.30 -4.73 1.27
CA ASP A 153 11.04 -5.48 0.05
C ASP A 153 9.98 -6.56 0.24
N CYS A 154 8.83 -6.36 -0.39
CA CYS A 154 7.77 -7.35 -0.45
C CYS A 154 8.10 -8.47 -1.45
N PRO A 155 7.57 -9.69 -1.24
CA PRO A 155 7.70 -10.77 -2.22
C PRO A 155 7.13 -10.39 -3.58
N VAL A 156 7.76 -10.89 -4.65
CA VAL A 156 7.32 -10.64 -6.03
C VAL A 156 5.97 -11.33 -6.29
N GLN A 157 5.00 -10.56 -6.77
CA GLN A 157 3.69 -11.05 -7.19
C GLN A 157 3.69 -11.32 -8.69
N ASP A 158 3.44 -12.55 -9.10
CA ASP A 158 3.39 -12.93 -10.51
C ASP A 158 1.99 -12.63 -11.10
N LEU A 159 1.93 -11.82 -12.16
CA LEU A 159 0.70 -11.41 -12.84
C LEU A 159 0.72 -11.92 -14.28
N THR A 160 -0.30 -12.71 -14.63
CA THR A 160 -0.50 -13.20 -15.99
C THR A 160 -1.65 -12.46 -16.64
N VAL A 161 -1.36 -11.68 -17.69
CA VAL A 161 -2.38 -10.92 -18.43
C VAL A 161 -2.28 -11.24 -19.92
N THR A 162 -3.42 -11.56 -20.53
CA THR A 162 -3.52 -11.78 -21.98
C THR A 162 -3.21 -10.51 -22.76
N ARG A 163 -2.45 -10.64 -23.85
CA ARG A 163 -2.14 -9.54 -24.78
C ARG A 163 -3.41 -8.78 -25.20
N GLY A 164 -3.29 -7.45 -25.33
CA GLY A 164 -4.42 -6.60 -25.73
C GLY A 164 -5.38 -6.23 -24.61
N ARG A 165 -5.37 -6.95 -23.48
CA ARG A 165 -6.15 -6.57 -22.30
C ARG A 165 -5.42 -5.53 -21.44
N GLN A 166 -6.10 -5.08 -20.40
CA GLN A 166 -5.57 -4.19 -19.39
C GLN A 166 -4.83 -4.97 -18.30
N ALA A 167 -3.65 -4.49 -17.91
CA ALA A 167 -3.04 -4.84 -16.63
C ALA A 167 -3.23 -3.68 -15.63
N MET A 168 -3.49 -4.02 -14.37
CA MET A 168 -3.65 -3.06 -13.28
C MET A 168 -2.81 -3.51 -12.09
N PHE A 169 -2.01 -2.59 -11.55
CA PHE A 169 -1.14 -2.82 -10.43
C PHE A 169 -1.57 -1.91 -9.28
N SER A 170 -1.84 -2.48 -8.10
CA SER A 170 -2.24 -1.72 -6.91
C SER A 170 -1.10 -1.71 -5.90
N CYS A 171 -0.59 -0.52 -5.59
CA CYS A 171 0.45 -0.31 -4.60
C CYS A 171 -0.19 -0.03 -3.24
N THR A 172 -0.74 -1.08 -2.63
CA THR A 172 -1.47 -0.99 -1.37
C THR A 172 -0.87 -1.98 -0.38
N VAL A 173 -0.66 -1.52 0.86
CA VAL A 173 -0.17 -2.32 1.98
C VAL A 173 -1.28 -2.50 3.02
N ASN A 174 -1.16 -3.54 3.85
CA ASN A 174 -2.19 -3.86 4.86
C ASN A 174 -2.04 -3.09 6.17
N PHE A 175 -1.06 -2.19 6.28
CA PHE A 175 -0.87 -1.32 7.42
C PHE A 175 -1.29 0.11 7.09
N GLN A 176 -1.65 0.88 8.11
CA GLN A 176 -2.03 2.27 7.94
C GLN A 176 -0.82 3.10 7.51
N LEU A 177 -0.96 3.75 6.37
CA LEU A 177 0.01 4.74 5.90
C LEU A 177 -0.32 6.12 6.51
N PRO A 178 0.68 6.99 6.73
CA PRO A 178 0.43 8.37 7.17
C PRO A 178 -0.51 9.11 6.22
N LYS A 179 -1.30 10.08 6.70
CA LYS A 179 -2.29 10.76 5.83
C LYS A 179 -1.66 11.85 4.95
N GLU A 180 -0.47 12.31 5.31
CA GLU A 180 0.20 13.47 4.73
C GLU A 180 1.52 13.04 4.06
N GLU A 181 1.94 13.78 3.03
CA GLU A 181 3.29 13.70 2.42
C GLU A 181 3.71 12.34 1.83
N ILE A 182 2.75 11.44 1.54
CA ILE A 182 3.03 10.20 0.81
C ILE A 182 3.26 10.46 -0.68
N THR A 183 4.36 9.92 -1.18
CA THR A 183 4.65 9.87 -2.61
C THR A 183 4.75 8.42 -3.09
N TYR A 184 4.17 8.15 -4.25
CA TYR A 184 4.30 6.87 -4.95
C TYR A 184 5.22 7.07 -6.16
N SER A 185 6.15 6.15 -6.37
CA SER A 185 6.96 6.11 -7.58
C SER A 185 6.94 4.70 -8.19
N TRP A 186 6.77 4.65 -9.50
CA TRP A 186 6.78 3.38 -10.24
C TRP A 186 8.06 3.23 -11.03
N LYS A 187 8.61 2.02 -11.00
CA LYS A 187 9.82 1.65 -11.73
C LYS A 187 9.60 0.38 -12.53
N PHE A 188 10.36 0.20 -13.60
CA PHE A 188 10.27 -0.97 -14.49
C PHE A 188 11.63 -1.58 -14.77
N ALA A 189 11.70 -2.91 -14.69
CA ALA A 189 12.81 -3.74 -15.12
C ALA A 189 12.32 -4.70 -16.23
N GLY A 190 12.70 -4.44 -17.47
CA GLY A 190 12.23 -5.19 -18.63
C GLY A 190 12.79 -6.61 -18.71
N GLY A 191 11.95 -7.59 -19.02
CA GLY A 191 12.31 -8.98 -19.32
C GLY A 191 12.82 -9.82 -18.15
N LEU A 192 13.02 -9.22 -16.97
CA LEU A 192 13.64 -9.84 -15.81
C LEU A 192 12.63 -9.99 -14.66
N ARG A 193 12.75 -11.07 -13.89
CA ARG A 193 12.09 -11.25 -12.60
C ARG A 193 13.10 -10.97 -11.50
N THR A 194 13.05 -9.78 -10.90
CA THR A 194 14.05 -9.36 -9.92
C THR A 194 13.46 -8.46 -8.83
N GLN A 195 14.09 -8.46 -7.66
CA GLN A 195 13.84 -7.50 -6.57
C GLN A 195 14.99 -6.49 -6.42
N ASP A 196 16.09 -6.70 -7.15
CA ASP A 196 17.27 -5.84 -7.06
C ASP A 196 16.98 -4.46 -7.68
N PRO A 197 17.02 -3.38 -6.88
CA PRO A 197 16.67 -2.03 -7.32
C PRO A 197 17.57 -1.48 -8.44
N THR A 198 18.77 -2.04 -8.65
CA THR A 198 19.73 -1.56 -9.67
C THR A 198 19.24 -1.74 -11.11
N TYR A 199 18.36 -2.73 -11.36
CA TYR A 199 17.81 -3.00 -12.68
C TYR A 199 16.60 -2.12 -13.05
N PHE A 200 16.07 -1.36 -12.09
CA PHE A 200 14.83 -0.63 -12.25
C PHE A 200 15.07 0.80 -12.73
N ARG A 201 14.29 1.21 -13.74
CA ARG A 201 14.25 2.59 -14.23
C ARG A 201 12.93 3.25 -13.86
N ASP A 202 12.99 4.52 -13.47
CA ASP A 202 11.78 5.28 -13.11
C ASP A 202 10.85 5.45 -14.32
N ILE A 203 9.55 5.24 -14.09
CA ILE A 203 8.51 5.46 -15.09
C ILE A 203 8.01 6.89 -14.90
N PRO A 204 8.38 7.84 -15.78
CA PRO A 204 7.93 9.21 -15.65
C PRO A 204 6.40 9.28 -15.70
N ARG A 205 5.80 10.12 -14.84
CA ARG A 205 4.34 10.38 -14.72
C ARG A 205 3.51 9.30 -14.03
N ALA A 206 4.09 8.17 -13.63
CA ALA A 206 3.41 7.19 -12.80
C ALA A 206 3.69 7.50 -11.31
N GLN A 207 2.85 8.34 -10.71
CA GLN A 207 3.03 8.87 -9.34
C GLN A 207 1.85 8.58 -8.39
N GLY A 208 0.93 7.70 -8.79
CA GLY A 208 -0.23 7.32 -7.97
C GLY A 208 -0.09 5.93 -7.33
N TYR A 209 -1.00 5.60 -6.42
CA TYR A 209 -1.10 4.27 -5.81
C TYR A 209 -1.44 3.16 -6.82
N LEU A 210 -1.86 3.51 -8.04
CA LEU A 210 -2.34 2.58 -9.03
C LEU A 210 -1.68 2.85 -10.40
N ALA A 211 -1.06 1.84 -10.98
CA ALA A 211 -0.55 1.87 -12.35
C ALA A 211 -1.43 1.03 -13.28
N ARG A 212 -1.65 1.52 -14.51
CA ARG A 212 -2.46 0.85 -15.53
C ARG A 212 -1.69 0.79 -16.83
N ILE A 213 -1.73 -0.38 -17.47
CA ILE A 213 -1.21 -0.58 -18.83
C ILE A 213 -2.37 -0.98 -19.71
N ARG A 214 -2.63 -0.20 -20.76
CA ARG A 214 -3.69 -0.44 -21.75
C ARG A 214 -3.21 0.02 -23.14
N PRO A 215 -3.12 -0.86 -24.14
CA PRO A 215 -3.18 -2.33 -24.06
C PRO A 215 -1.84 -2.93 -23.57
N VAL A 216 -1.89 -4.14 -23.00
CA VAL A 216 -0.68 -4.91 -22.67
C VAL A 216 0.01 -5.37 -23.96
N GLN A 217 1.31 -5.06 -24.07
CA GLN A 217 2.20 -5.39 -25.18
C GLN A 217 3.33 -6.32 -24.69
N PRO A 218 3.96 -7.11 -25.57
CA PRO A 218 5.09 -7.98 -25.21
C PRO A 218 6.27 -7.23 -24.59
N THR A 219 6.50 -5.99 -24.99
CA THR A 219 7.55 -5.09 -24.45
C THR A 219 7.36 -4.76 -22.97
N HIS A 220 6.15 -4.90 -22.44
CA HIS A 220 5.83 -4.69 -21.03
C HIS A 220 6.15 -5.91 -20.15
N ARG A 221 6.62 -7.02 -20.72
CA ARG A 221 7.07 -8.19 -19.95
C ARG A 221 8.25 -7.80 -19.07
N GLY A 222 8.19 -8.08 -17.78
CA GLY A 222 9.21 -7.70 -16.80
C GLY A 222 8.64 -7.46 -15.42
N THR A 223 9.46 -6.97 -14.49
CA THR A 223 9.03 -6.60 -13.14
C THR A 223 8.73 -5.11 -13.05
N PHE A 224 7.56 -4.78 -12.54
CA PHE A 224 7.18 -3.45 -12.09
C PHE A 224 7.40 -3.35 -10.59
N SER A 225 8.02 -2.27 -10.14
CA SER A 225 8.19 -1.98 -8.72
C SER A 225 7.45 -0.70 -8.37
N CYS A 226 6.71 -0.72 -7.26
CA CYS A 226 6.18 0.48 -6.65
C CYS A 226 6.91 0.76 -5.36
N VAL A 227 7.39 2.00 -5.19
CA VAL A 227 8.03 2.48 -3.96
C VAL A 227 7.11 3.50 -3.31
N ILE A 228 6.72 3.23 -2.07
CA ILE A 228 5.95 4.14 -1.21
C ILE A 228 6.95 4.88 -0.34
N THR A 229 6.95 6.21 -0.38
CA THR A 229 7.85 7.06 0.43
C THR A 229 7.06 8.07 1.24
N HIS A 230 7.54 8.37 2.45
CA HIS A 230 7.10 9.47 3.30
C HIS A 230 8.33 10.31 3.65
N ASP A 231 8.32 11.62 3.36
CA ASP A 231 9.45 12.53 3.57
C ASP A 231 10.78 12.00 3.03
N GLN A 232 10.78 11.48 1.80
CA GLN A 232 11.94 10.83 1.16
C GLN A 232 12.40 9.50 1.79
N ARG A 233 11.78 9.04 2.88
CA ARG A 233 12.06 7.75 3.49
C ARG A 233 11.16 6.65 2.89
N PRO A 234 11.70 5.54 2.37
CA PRO A 234 10.89 4.45 1.84
C PRO A 234 10.16 3.70 2.97
N LEU A 235 8.86 3.51 2.81
CA LEU A 235 7.99 2.74 3.71
C LEU A 235 7.85 1.29 3.24
N ALA A 236 7.66 1.07 1.95
CA ALA A 236 7.53 -0.27 1.37
C ALA A 236 7.86 -0.28 -0.13
N ARG A 237 8.32 -1.44 -0.63
CA ARG A 237 8.58 -1.72 -2.04
C ARG A 237 7.83 -2.96 -2.48
N LEU A 238 6.88 -2.79 -3.38
CA LEU A 238 6.08 -3.87 -3.94
C LEU A 238 6.58 -4.23 -5.33
N TYR A 239 6.62 -5.51 -5.64
CA TYR A 239 7.14 -6.03 -6.91
C TYR A 239 6.07 -6.87 -7.62
N PHE A 240 5.86 -6.60 -8.90
CA PHE A 240 4.88 -7.26 -9.75
C PHE A 240 5.56 -7.76 -11.02
N PHE A 241 5.67 -9.06 -11.21
CA PHE A 241 6.21 -9.63 -12.44
C PHE A 241 5.10 -9.87 -13.45
N LEU A 242 5.08 -9.10 -14.53
CA LEU A 242 4.11 -9.25 -15.62
C LEU A 242 4.63 -10.28 -16.62
N ASN A 243 3.97 -11.44 -16.66
CA ASN A 243 4.16 -12.43 -17.71
C ASN A 243 3.07 -12.25 -18.76
N GLY A 244 3.43 -11.71 -19.93
CA GLY A 244 2.51 -11.60 -21.06
C GLY A 244 2.37 -12.97 -21.72
N THR A 245 1.15 -13.52 -21.77
CA THR A 245 0.91 -14.74 -22.56
C THR A 245 0.89 -14.41 -24.05
N GLU A 246 1.59 -15.22 -24.85
CA GLU A 246 1.46 -15.20 -26.30
C GLU A 246 0.04 -15.61 -26.71
N LEU A 247 -0.42 -15.08 -27.84
CA LEU A 247 -1.79 -15.18 -28.37
C LEU A 247 -2.26 -16.62 -28.71
N GLN A 248 -1.52 -17.66 -28.34
CA GLN A 248 -1.83 -19.04 -28.71
C GLN A 248 -3.02 -19.62 -27.92
N VAL A 249 -3.42 -19.04 -26.79
CA VAL A 249 -4.62 -19.50 -26.04
C VAL A 249 -5.91 -19.00 -26.71
N SER A 250 -5.93 -17.75 -27.21
CA SER A 250 -7.11 -17.21 -27.92
C SER A 250 -7.28 -17.83 -29.30
N PHE A 251 -6.21 -18.23 -29.99
CA PHE A 251 -6.33 -18.97 -31.25
C PHE A 251 -6.93 -20.36 -31.03
N ARG A 252 -6.70 -20.98 -29.85
CA ARG A 252 -7.31 -22.26 -29.47
C ARG A 252 -8.78 -22.14 -29.10
N GLU A 253 -9.23 -20.97 -28.63
CA GLU A 253 -10.65 -20.63 -28.45
C GLU A 253 -11.34 -20.29 -29.77
N VAL A 254 -10.66 -19.61 -30.69
CA VAL A 254 -11.16 -19.38 -32.07
C VAL A 254 -11.28 -20.71 -32.82
N LEU A 255 -10.35 -21.66 -32.62
CA LEU A 255 -10.44 -23.01 -33.18
C LEU A 255 -11.41 -23.94 -32.42
N ARG A 256 -11.81 -23.60 -31.19
CA ARG A 256 -12.84 -24.32 -30.40
C ARG A 256 -14.23 -23.69 -30.50
N TRP A 257 -14.36 -22.56 -31.18
CA TRP A 257 -15.65 -22.03 -31.60
C TRP A 257 -16.21 -22.96 -32.68
N VAL A 258 -16.96 -23.97 -32.25
CA VAL A 258 -17.98 -24.58 -33.08
C VAL A 258 -19.09 -23.54 -33.19
N PRO A 259 -19.47 -23.08 -34.41
CA PRO A 259 -20.65 -22.23 -34.56
C PRO A 259 -21.86 -23.03 -34.08
N GLN A 260 -22.30 -22.79 -32.85
CA GLN A 260 -23.68 -23.08 -32.48
C GLN A 260 -24.49 -21.94 -33.08
N GLU A 261 -25.35 -22.31 -34.04
CA GLU A 261 -26.25 -21.45 -34.81
C GLU A 261 -25.59 -20.71 -35.97
N ALA A 262 -25.15 -21.49 -36.97
CA ALA A 262 -25.35 -21.06 -38.34
C ALA A 262 -26.86 -21.08 -38.63
N GLU A 263 -27.58 -20.00 -38.29
CA GLU A 263 -28.72 -19.63 -39.12
C GLU A 263 -28.14 -19.43 -40.52
N MET A 264 -28.53 -20.32 -41.44
CA MET A 264 -28.28 -20.15 -42.86
C MET A 264 -28.80 -18.77 -43.27
N VAL A 265 -27.89 -17.82 -43.47
CA VAL A 265 -28.19 -16.63 -44.26
C VAL A 265 -28.49 -17.16 -45.66
N GLU A 266 -29.75 -17.13 -46.05
CA GLU A 266 -30.13 -17.45 -47.43
C GLU A 266 -29.35 -16.55 -48.39
N PRO A 267 -28.84 -17.08 -49.52
CA PRO A 267 -28.22 -16.26 -50.54
C PRO A 267 -29.20 -15.17 -50.99
N TRP A 268 -28.83 -13.91 -50.80
CA TRP A 268 -29.63 -12.76 -51.23
C TRP A 268 -29.93 -12.85 -52.73
N ARG A 269 -31.20 -13.06 -53.09
CA ARG A 269 -31.70 -13.04 -54.47
C ARG A 269 -32.70 -11.90 -54.61
N PRO A 270 -32.28 -10.69 -55.00
CA PRO A 270 -33.19 -9.58 -55.16
C PRO A 270 -34.16 -9.84 -56.31
N SER A 271 -35.40 -9.38 -56.13
CA SER A 271 -36.36 -9.34 -57.24
C SER A 271 -35.98 -8.24 -58.23
N LEU A 272 -36.38 -8.38 -59.51
CA LEU A 272 -36.12 -7.35 -60.53
C LEU A 272 -36.69 -5.98 -60.13
N GLY A 273 -37.79 -5.96 -59.38
CA GLY A 273 -38.42 -4.74 -58.86
C GLY A 273 -37.53 -3.98 -57.86
N GLU A 274 -36.78 -4.69 -57.03
CA GLU A 274 -35.83 -4.08 -56.07
C GLU A 274 -34.57 -3.53 -56.74
N LEU A 275 -34.18 -4.10 -57.89
CA LEU A 275 -33.07 -3.58 -58.69
C LEU A 275 -33.45 -2.29 -59.43
N LEU A 276 -34.72 -2.17 -59.86
CA LEU A 276 -35.24 -1.00 -60.57
C LEU A 276 -35.63 0.16 -59.65
N ALA A 277 -35.85 -0.10 -58.36
CA ALA A 277 -36.17 0.93 -57.37
C ALA A 277 -34.96 1.77 -56.92
N ARG A 278 -33.74 1.46 -57.41
CA ARG A 278 -32.54 2.26 -57.12
C ARG A 278 -32.52 3.56 -57.93
N PRO A 279 -32.23 4.71 -57.30
CA PRO A 279 -32.33 6.03 -57.93
C PRO A 279 -31.36 6.27 -59.10
N GLU A 280 -30.41 5.36 -59.36
CA GLU A 280 -29.43 5.43 -60.47
C GLU A 280 -29.67 4.40 -61.59
N ALA A 281 -30.72 3.56 -61.52
CA ALA A 281 -30.91 2.45 -62.46
C ALA A 281 -31.50 2.89 -63.83
N LEU A 282 -32.17 4.04 -63.89
CA LEU A 282 -32.91 4.54 -65.06
C LEU A 282 -32.14 5.63 -65.81
N THR A 283 -30.95 5.30 -66.30
CA THR A 283 -30.23 6.14 -67.27
C THR A 283 -30.88 6.03 -68.67
N PRO A 284 -30.85 7.09 -69.50
CA PRO A 284 -31.51 7.10 -70.81
C PRO A 284 -31.01 5.99 -71.77
N GLY A 285 -29.76 5.53 -71.59
CA GLY A 285 -29.23 4.38 -72.33
C GLY A 285 -29.90 3.04 -71.97
N ASN A 286 -30.15 2.80 -70.68
CA ASN A 286 -30.80 1.57 -70.22
C ASN A 286 -32.29 1.51 -70.59
N GLN A 287 -32.95 2.68 -70.65
CA GLN A 287 -34.33 2.76 -71.13
C GLN A 287 -34.45 2.37 -72.60
N CYS A 288 -33.49 2.78 -73.44
CA CYS A 288 -33.47 2.43 -74.85
C CYS A 288 -33.28 0.91 -75.07
N LEU A 289 -32.42 0.28 -74.26
CA LEU A 289 -32.22 -1.18 -74.27
C LEU A 289 -33.47 -1.96 -73.83
N LEU A 290 -34.19 -1.48 -72.81
CA LEU A 290 -35.43 -2.10 -72.37
C LEU A 290 -36.52 -2.02 -73.45
N VAL A 291 -36.66 -0.87 -74.12
CA VAL A 291 -37.60 -0.72 -75.23
C VAL A 291 -37.23 -1.65 -76.39
N ALA A 292 -35.94 -1.79 -76.71
CA ALA A 292 -35.48 -2.72 -77.75
C ALA A 292 -35.79 -4.18 -77.41
N LEU A 293 -35.62 -4.58 -76.14
CA LEU A 293 -35.97 -5.94 -75.67
C LEU A 293 -37.47 -6.22 -75.75
N VAL A 294 -38.31 -5.24 -75.37
CA VAL A 294 -39.77 -5.37 -75.48
C VAL A 294 -40.19 -5.47 -76.96
N ALA A 295 -39.56 -4.71 -77.85
CA ALA A 295 -39.83 -4.78 -79.29
C ALA A 295 -39.41 -6.13 -79.90
N LEU A 296 -38.26 -6.69 -79.49
CA LEU A 296 -37.81 -8.01 -79.93
C LEU A 296 -38.72 -9.12 -79.39
N ALA A 297 -39.15 -9.02 -78.13
CA ALA A 297 -40.08 -9.97 -77.53
C ALA A 297 -41.43 -9.96 -78.26
N SER A 298 -41.99 -8.78 -78.56
CA SER A 298 -43.26 -8.69 -79.29
C SER A 298 -43.17 -9.20 -80.73
N ALA A 299 -42.04 -8.95 -81.41
CA ALA A 299 -41.77 -9.53 -82.74
C ALA A 299 -41.66 -11.06 -82.67
N SER A 300 -40.97 -11.59 -81.67
CA SER A 300 -40.83 -13.06 -81.50
C SER A 300 -42.16 -13.74 -81.17
N VAL A 301 -43.02 -13.10 -80.36
CA VAL A 301 -44.37 -13.61 -80.06
C VAL A 301 -45.26 -13.58 -81.29
N THR A 302 -45.21 -12.51 -82.09
CA THR A 302 -46.00 -12.45 -83.34
C THR A 302 -45.56 -13.52 -84.35
N VAL A 303 -44.25 -13.79 -84.46
CA VAL A 303 -43.74 -14.90 -85.27
C VAL A 303 -44.22 -16.26 -84.74
N LEU A 304 -44.16 -16.50 -83.43
CA LEU A 304 -44.61 -17.76 -82.84
C LEU A 304 -46.11 -17.97 -82.99
N VAL A 305 -46.92 -16.93 -82.78
CA VAL A 305 -48.37 -16.97 -83.01
C VAL A 305 -48.66 -17.24 -84.49
N TRP A 306 -47.91 -16.62 -85.41
CA TRP A 306 -48.07 -16.86 -86.84
C TRP A 306 -47.66 -18.28 -87.24
N MET A 307 -46.58 -18.82 -86.69
CA MET A 307 -46.17 -20.22 -86.90
C MET A 307 -47.18 -21.20 -86.31
N PHE A 308 -47.76 -20.89 -85.15
CA PHE A 308 -48.81 -21.71 -84.54
C PHE A 308 -50.10 -21.69 -85.37
N PHE A 309 -50.52 -20.52 -85.84
CA PHE A 309 -51.64 -20.40 -86.76
C PHE A 309 -51.40 -21.18 -88.06
N ARG A 310 -50.19 -21.10 -88.61
CA ARG A 310 -49.81 -21.84 -89.82
C ARG A 310 -49.82 -23.36 -89.60
N TRP A 311 -49.34 -23.82 -88.45
CA TRP A 311 -49.37 -25.24 -88.07
C TRP A 311 -50.79 -25.75 -87.81
N TYR A 312 -51.62 -24.96 -87.09
CA TYR A 312 -53.02 -25.29 -86.82
C TYR A 312 -53.85 -25.38 -88.10
N CYS A 313 -53.63 -24.47 -89.05
CA CYS A 313 -54.31 -24.51 -90.35
C CYS A 313 -53.74 -25.55 -91.33
N SER A 314 -52.56 -26.15 -91.07
CA SER A 314 -51.99 -27.23 -91.90
C SER A 314 -52.21 -28.63 -91.32
N GLY A 315 -52.83 -28.74 -90.14
CA GLY A 315 -53.16 -29.99 -89.46
C GLY A 315 -54.60 -30.41 -89.70
N ASN A 316 -54.98 -30.60 -90.97
CA ASN A 316 -56.11 -31.42 -91.41
C ASN A 316 -55.81 -31.94 -92.82
#